data_AF-A0A1B2JA28-F1
#
_entry.id   AF-A0A1B2JA28-F1
#
_cell.length_a   1.000
_cell.length_b   1.000
_cell.length_c   1.000
_cell.angle_alpha   90.00
_cell.angle_beta   90.00
_cell.angle_gamma   90.00
#
_symmetry.space_group_name_H-M   'P 1'
#
loop_
_entity.id
_entity.type
_entity.pdbx_description
1 polymer ?
#
loop_
_entity_poly.entity_id
_entity_poly.type
_entity_poly.pdbx_seq_one_letter_code
_entity_poly.pdbx_strand_id
1 'polypeptide(L)'
;MTTLDEVIVKARNFIETQRPDEALEFLESYAKGNEQNSKFLSILGETYLEISDLDQAYDLLNKACRLDQNAEEGVEKFLYLGQMIGGKDGEELLTIGINRLTDQLETLSNDANTDSNIKELLKLHGDKYKVAKYLVTKLDQALFVLIEIWMTDLCMEPEAESKCEELITKAIRFDDEIAQSRPEDRNPEVWSTLANIRISQQRPDDARQAVSKAWELFNQKKSQLESISSDPDTNDKAVNEATIEYIELIQPLITLTRYSIELGLLELAISIASSIQDINEQNVDSFYLEGFAHSLLAKQQQFSIEDIGQLIENEELELNLKDPRTQQTIQDARVALSSAFKLLQVDSIAEETDEELVEKINQLLNQVGGFLLKEKDTTGIDETNWENEIEEDI
;
A
#
# COMPACT_ATOMS: atom_id res chain seq x y z
N MET A 1 18.14 31.98 16.78
CA MET A 1 17.42 30.89 17.47
C MET A 1 16.54 30.26 16.43
N THR A 2 16.74 28.99 16.13
CA THR A 2 15.87 28.21 15.24
C THR A 2 14.50 28.09 15.91
N THR A 3 13.42 28.34 15.18
CA THR A 3 12.06 28.20 15.72
C THR A 3 11.66 26.72 15.81
N LEU A 4 10.65 26.40 16.62
CA LEU A 4 10.16 25.02 16.69
C LEU A 4 9.61 24.54 15.34
N ASP A 5 8.92 25.42 14.60
CA ASP A 5 8.40 25.08 13.27
C ASP A 5 9.54 24.76 12.29
N GLU A 6 10.67 25.49 12.34
CA GLU A 6 11.87 25.18 11.55
C GLU A 6 12.49 23.83 11.92
N VAL A 7 12.46 23.46 13.21
CA VAL A 7 12.91 22.14 13.68
C VAL A 7 12.02 21.03 13.13
N ILE A 8 10.70 21.19 13.24
CA ILE A 8 9.73 20.19 12.75
C ILE A 8 9.86 20.00 11.24
N VAL A 9 9.90 21.08 10.46
CA VAL A 9 10.06 21.00 9.00
C VAL A 9 11.35 20.28 8.60
N LYS A 10 12.45 20.55 9.32
CA LYS A 10 13.72 19.89 9.04
C LYS A 10 13.70 18.40 9.41
N ALA A 11 13.06 18.04 10.52
CA ALA A 11 12.89 16.64 10.91
C ALA A 11 12.03 15.87 9.89
N ARG A 12 10.92 16.47 9.43
CA ARG A 12 10.10 15.89 8.36
C ARG A 12 10.90 15.65 7.08
N ASN A 13 11.74 16.60 6.68
CA ASN A 13 12.61 16.41 5.52
C ASN A 13 13.57 15.22 5.69
N PHE A 14 14.14 15.01 6.87
CA PHE A 14 14.97 13.83 7.13
C PHE A 14 14.17 12.53 6.96
N ILE A 15 12.95 12.46 7.51
CA ILE A 15 12.05 11.30 7.35
C ILE A 15 11.70 11.07 5.88
N GLU A 16 11.22 12.11 5.18
CA GLU A 16 10.86 12.06 3.75
C GLU A 16 12.03 11.67 2.84
N THR A 17 13.26 11.86 3.30
CA THR A 17 14.49 11.49 2.56
C THR A 17 15.14 10.21 3.10
N GLN A 18 14.38 9.37 3.79
CA GLN A 18 14.81 8.06 4.33
C GLN A 18 16.04 8.15 5.25
N ARG A 19 16.09 9.19 6.09
CA ARG A 19 17.15 9.39 7.08
C ARG A 19 16.57 9.56 8.50
N PRO A 20 15.80 8.57 9.00
CA PRO A 20 15.13 8.70 10.29
C PRO A 20 16.12 8.74 11.48
N ASP A 21 17.29 8.10 11.38
CA ASP A 21 18.33 8.19 12.41
C ASP A 21 18.88 9.64 12.54
N GLU A 22 19.11 10.32 11.42
CA GLU A 22 19.51 11.73 11.42
C GLU A 22 18.40 12.63 11.98
N ALA A 23 17.12 12.30 11.70
CA ALA A 23 15.98 12.98 12.26
C ALA A 23 15.94 12.84 13.79
N LEU A 24 16.20 11.63 14.30
CA LEU A 24 16.21 11.34 15.73
C LEU A 24 17.30 12.11 16.45
N GLU A 25 18.55 11.98 16.01
CA GLU A 25 19.68 12.71 16.59
C GLU A 25 19.43 14.23 16.58
N PHE A 26 18.85 14.73 15.48
CA PHE A 26 18.50 16.12 15.35
C PHE A 26 17.42 16.54 16.37
N LEU A 27 16.32 15.81 16.47
CA LEU A 27 15.22 16.12 17.38
C LEU A 27 15.63 16.01 18.86
N GLU A 28 16.42 15.00 19.23
CA GLU A 28 16.90 14.82 20.61
C GLU A 28 17.67 16.05 21.14
N SER A 29 18.41 16.73 20.26
CA SER A 29 19.12 17.97 20.61
C SER A 29 18.19 19.13 21.02
N TYR A 30 16.90 19.05 20.65
CA TYR A 30 15.84 20.01 21.00
C TYR A 30 14.83 19.47 22.02
N ALA A 31 14.98 18.23 22.52
CA ALA A 31 14.01 17.63 23.43
C ALA A 31 13.87 18.42 24.75
N LYS A 32 14.98 18.95 25.27
CA LYS A 32 14.99 19.74 26.50
C LYS A 32 14.26 21.07 26.29
N GLY A 33 13.17 21.28 27.04
CA GLY A 33 12.29 22.43 26.93
C GLY A 33 11.07 22.23 26.01
N ASN A 34 11.01 21.12 25.26
CA ASN A 34 9.87 20.75 24.41
C ASN A 34 9.13 19.51 24.92
N GLU A 35 9.41 19.06 26.15
CA GLU A 35 8.85 17.83 26.72
C GLU A 35 7.32 17.89 26.91
N GLN A 36 6.72 19.09 26.86
CA GLN A 36 5.28 19.33 26.99
C GLN A 36 4.70 20.01 25.74
N ASN A 37 5.41 19.99 24.61
CA ASN A 37 4.92 20.53 23.35
C ASN A 37 4.36 19.39 22.49
N SER A 38 3.06 19.42 22.21
CA SER A 38 2.36 18.34 21.48
C SER A 38 2.93 18.16 20.06
N LYS A 39 3.16 19.24 19.32
CA LYS A 39 3.76 19.18 17.97
C LYS A 39 5.15 18.53 17.96
N PHE A 40 6.00 18.89 18.92
CA PHE A 40 7.34 18.32 19.05
C PHE A 40 7.29 16.82 19.40
N LEU A 41 6.47 16.45 20.39
CA LEU A 41 6.29 15.05 20.77
C LEU A 41 5.72 14.22 19.62
N SER A 42 4.84 14.81 18.80
CA SER A 42 4.27 14.16 17.63
C SER A 42 5.34 13.79 16.59
N ILE A 43 6.20 14.74 16.18
CA ILE A 43 7.23 14.45 15.19
C ILE A 43 8.32 13.52 15.73
N LEU A 44 8.62 13.60 17.04
CA LEU A 44 9.56 12.67 17.66
C LEU A 44 8.98 11.25 17.75
N GLY A 45 7.69 11.12 18.10
CA GLY A 45 6.99 9.84 18.07
C GLY A 45 6.94 9.23 16.66
N GLU A 46 6.63 10.04 15.65
CA GLU A 46 6.69 9.65 14.23
C GLU A 46 8.09 9.17 13.85
N THR A 47 9.15 9.87 14.29
CA THR A 47 10.54 9.44 14.04
C THR A 47 10.86 8.08 14.68
N TYR A 48 10.36 7.80 15.89
CA TYR A 48 10.53 6.50 16.53
C TYR A 48 9.77 5.38 15.79
N LEU A 49 8.63 5.67 15.15
CA LEU A 49 7.95 4.71 14.28
C LEU A 49 8.81 4.34 13.07
N GLU A 50 9.44 5.32 12.43
CA GLU A 50 10.29 5.09 11.25
C GLU A 50 11.51 4.20 11.56
N ILE A 51 12.04 4.25 12.79
CA ILE A 51 13.10 3.33 13.25
C ILE A 51 12.57 2.07 13.96
N SER A 52 11.26 1.82 13.87
CA SER A 52 10.58 0.64 14.45
C SER A 52 10.68 0.50 15.97
N ASP A 53 10.91 1.59 16.71
CA ASP A 53 10.83 1.61 18.18
C ASP A 53 9.42 1.96 18.64
N LEU A 54 8.56 0.93 18.64
CA LEU A 54 7.14 1.08 18.96
C LEU A 54 6.88 1.51 20.40
N ASP A 55 7.77 1.17 21.35
CA ASP A 55 7.61 1.50 22.76
C ASP A 55 7.81 3.01 22.99
N GLN A 56 8.89 3.59 22.44
CA GLN A 56 9.11 5.04 22.54
C GLN A 56 8.07 5.83 21.75
N ALA A 57 7.71 5.35 20.55
CA ALA A 57 6.66 5.95 19.76
C ALA A 57 5.33 6.01 20.53
N TYR A 58 4.93 4.90 21.17
CA TYR A 58 3.71 4.83 21.96
C TYR A 58 3.71 5.88 23.08
N ASP A 59 4.76 5.92 23.90
CA ASP A 59 4.82 6.83 25.06
C ASP A 59 4.73 8.30 24.65
N LEU A 60 5.43 8.68 23.57
CA LEU A 60 5.46 10.04 23.05
C LEU A 60 4.14 10.45 22.41
N LEU A 61 3.58 9.60 21.54
CA LEU A 61 2.31 9.87 20.86
C LEU A 61 1.15 9.90 21.86
N ASN A 62 1.13 8.99 22.85
CA ASN A 62 0.14 9.01 23.92
C ASN A 62 0.17 10.33 24.70
N LYS A 63 1.38 10.80 25.04
CA LYS A 63 1.54 12.09 25.70
C LYS A 63 1.11 13.26 24.81
N ALA A 64 1.44 13.23 23.52
CA ALA A 64 1.05 14.26 22.56
C ALA A 64 -0.49 14.35 22.44
N CYS A 65 -1.19 13.21 22.33
CA CYS A 65 -2.65 13.15 22.28
C CYS A 65 -3.29 13.71 23.56
N ARG A 66 -2.72 13.42 24.74
CA ARG A 66 -3.23 13.98 26.02
C ARG A 66 -3.10 15.50 26.12
N LEU A 67 -2.07 16.07 25.49
CA LEU A 67 -1.80 17.51 25.48
C LEU A 67 -2.65 18.27 24.45
N ASP A 68 -3.18 17.58 23.45
CA ASP A 68 -3.98 18.16 22.36
C ASP A 68 -5.23 17.31 22.09
N GLN A 69 -6.15 17.25 23.06
CA GLN A 69 -7.29 16.32 23.07
C GLN A 69 -8.26 16.47 21.89
N ASN A 70 -8.23 17.60 21.18
CA ASN A 70 -9.11 17.90 20.05
C ASN A 70 -8.38 17.92 18.69
N ALA A 71 -7.12 17.46 18.64
CA ALA A 71 -6.28 17.50 17.44
C ALA A 71 -6.14 18.92 16.81
N GLU A 72 -6.10 19.96 17.65
CA GLU A 72 -5.87 21.34 17.21
C GLU A 72 -4.46 21.54 16.67
N GLU A 73 -3.50 20.76 17.17
CA GLU A 73 -2.08 20.78 16.81
C GLU A 73 -1.66 19.53 16.00
N GLY A 74 -2.51 19.09 15.07
CA GLY A 74 -2.23 18.01 14.12
C GLY A 74 -2.98 16.71 14.43
N VAL A 75 -3.35 15.96 13.40
CA VAL A 75 -4.17 14.74 13.53
C VAL A 75 -3.33 13.47 13.54
N GLU A 76 -2.12 13.54 13.00
CA GLU A 76 -1.25 12.39 12.70
C GLU A 76 -0.99 11.53 13.94
N LYS A 77 -0.72 12.14 15.09
CA LYS A 77 -0.55 11.44 16.37
C LYS A 77 -1.75 10.59 16.79
N PHE A 78 -2.97 11.02 16.48
CA PHE A 78 -4.19 10.26 16.78
C PHE A 78 -4.33 9.09 15.82
N LEU A 79 -4.00 9.29 14.54
CA LEU A 79 -4.06 8.25 13.53
C LEU A 79 -3.04 7.15 13.81
N TYR A 80 -1.78 7.52 14.04
CA TYR A 80 -0.71 6.58 14.36
C TYR A 80 -0.98 5.83 15.66
N LEU A 81 -1.28 6.54 16.75
CA LEU A 81 -1.55 5.88 18.03
C LEU A 81 -2.79 5.00 17.95
N GLY A 82 -3.85 5.44 17.25
CA GLY A 82 -5.06 4.67 17.05
C GLY A 82 -4.81 3.35 16.32
N GLN A 83 -4.01 3.38 15.24
CA GLN A 83 -3.58 2.19 14.51
C GLN A 83 -2.74 1.25 15.38
N MET A 84 -1.80 1.78 16.16
CA MET A 84 -0.92 0.97 17.02
C MET A 84 -1.68 0.20 18.09
N ILE A 85 -2.69 0.82 18.71
CA ILE A 85 -3.38 0.22 19.86
C ILE A 85 -4.56 -0.65 19.47
N GLY A 86 -5.22 -0.35 18.35
CA GLY A 86 -6.38 -1.10 17.88
C GLY A 86 -7.56 -1.10 18.86
N GLY A 87 -8.47 -2.04 18.66
CA GLY A 87 -9.67 -2.21 19.49
C GLY A 87 -10.47 -0.93 19.73
N LYS A 88 -11.11 -0.87 20.91
CA LYS A 88 -12.01 0.25 21.25
C LYS A 88 -11.27 1.56 21.48
N ASP A 89 -10.13 1.51 22.15
CA ASP A 89 -9.31 2.69 22.42
C ASP A 89 -8.77 3.29 21.11
N GLY A 90 -8.39 2.45 20.16
CA GLY A 90 -7.93 2.87 18.83
C GLY A 90 -9.04 3.53 18.03
N GLU A 91 -10.25 2.97 18.08
CA GLU A 91 -11.44 3.57 17.47
C GLU A 91 -11.74 4.98 18.01
N GLU A 92 -11.63 5.18 19.32
CA GLU A 92 -11.85 6.49 19.94
C GLU A 92 -10.83 7.53 19.46
N LEU A 93 -9.54 7.16 19.38
CA LEU A 93 -8.50 8.05 18.88
C LEU A 93 -8.66 8.39 17.39
N LEU A 94 -8.90 7.39 16.56
CA LEU A 94 -9.14 7.60 15.12
C LEU A 94 -10.34 8.51 14.89
N THR A 95 -11.41 8.34 15.67
CA THR A 95 -12.60 9.19 15.60
C THR A 95 -12.29 10.66 15.87
N ILE A 96 -11.39 10.97 16.82
CA ILE A 96 -10.94 12.35 17.06
C ILE A 96 -10.28 12.94 15.81
N GLY A 97 -9.34 12.20 15.20
CA GLY A 97 -8.65 12.63 13.98
C GLY A 97 -9.60 12.81 12.79
N ILE A 98 -10.49 11.84 12.57
CA ILE A 98 -11.51 11.84 11.51
C ILE A 98 -12.44 13.06 11.65
N ASN A 99 -12.90 13.36 12.86
CA ASN A 99 -13.77 14.51 13.10
C ASN A 99 -13.03 15.82 12.79
N ARG A 100 -11.78 15.96 13.26
CA ARG A 100 -10.98 17.15 12.98
C ARG A 100 -10.72 17.35 11.49
N LEU A 101 -10.39 16.30 10.75
CA LEU A 101 -10.21 16.34 9.29
C LEU A 101 -11.51 16.72 8.57
N THR A 102 -12.65 16.18 9.02
CA THR A 102 -13.97 16.51 8.48
C THR A 102 -14.28 18.00 8.69
N ASP A 103 -14.08 18.52 9.90
CA ASP A 103 -14.28 19.94 10.23
C ASP A 103 -13.38 20.86 9.40
N GLN A 104 -12.14 20.44 9.14
CA GLN A 104 -11.19 21.16 8.29
C GLN A 104 -11.66 21.24 6.83
N LEU A 105 -12.18 20.15 6.28
CA LEU A 105 -12.78 20.11 4.93
C LEU A 105 -14.01 21.02 4.82
N GLU A 106 -14.90 21.00 5.82
CA GLU A 106 -16.07 21.87 5.86
C GLU A 106 -15.68 23.35 5.96
N THR A 107 -14.67 23.67 6.78
CA THR A 107 -14.15 25.03 6.94
C THR A 107 -13.51 25.56 5.64
N LEU A 108 -12.73 24.71 4.95
CA LEU A 108 -12.12 25.03 3.66
C LEU A 108 -13.16 25.40 2.59
N SER A 109 -14.32 24.74 2.64
CA SER A 109 -15.44 24.93 1.72
C SER A 109 -16.22 26.22 2.01
N ASN A 110 -16.38 26.60 3.28
CA ASN A 110 -17.28 27.69 3.69
C ASN A 110 -16.69 29.11 3.64
N ASP A 111 -15.40 29.28 3.32
CA ASP A 111 -14.71 30.60 3.29
C ASP A 111 -14.84 31.46 4.58
N ALA A 112 -15.40 30.89 5.64
CA ALA A 112 -15.59 31.53 6.92
C ALA A 112 -14.26 31.57 7.68
N ASN A 113 -13.92 32.75 8.20
CA ASN A 113 -12.76 33.09 9.03
C ASN A 113 -11.72 31.95 9.17
N THR A 114 -10.94 31.75 8.10
CA THR A 114 -10.12 30.56 7.88
C THR A 114 -9.28 30.24 9.11
N ASP A 115 -9.52 29.05 9.70
CA ASP A 115 -8.72 28.44 10.76
C ASP A 115 -7.22 28.62 10.44
N SER A 116 -6.40 28.92 11.45
CA SER A 116 -4.96 29.09 11.27
C SER A 116 -4.32 27.89 10.57
N ASN A 117 -4.79 26.68 10.85
CA ASN A 117 -4.30 25.45 10.24
C ASN A 117 -4.65 25.40 8.75
N ILE A 118 -5.87 25.81 8.36
CA ILE A 118 -6.25 25.87 6.93
C ILE A 118 -5.42 26.93 6.20
N LYS A 119 -5.12 28.07 6.83
CA LYS A 119 -4.22 29.08 6.23
C LYS A 119 -2.82 28.53 6.02
N GLU A 120 -2.32 27.70 6.92
CA GLU A 120 -1.02 27.04 6.80
C GLU A 120 -1.02 26.01 5.67
N LEU A 121 -2.04 25.15 5.62
CA LEU A 121 -2.21 24.19 4.52
C LEU A 121 -2.34 24.88 3.16
N LEU A 122 -3.07 26.00 3.07
CA LEU A 122 -3.15 26.79 1.82
C LEU A 122 -1.81 27.38 1.40
N LYS A 123 -0.94 27.76 2.34
CA LYS A 123 0.42 28.21 2.02
C LYS A 123 1.29 27.04 1.51
N LEU A 124 1.12 25.86 2.08
CA LEU A 124 1.90 24.67 1.75
C LEU A 124 1.49 24.07 0.39
N HIS A 125 0.19 23.90 0.16
CA HIS A 125 -0.35 23.23 -1.03
C HIS A 125 -0.77 24.19 -2.14
N GLY A 126 -0.92 25.48 -1.84
CA GLY A 126 -1.10 26.57 -2.82
C GLY A 126 -2.55 26.88 -3.20
N ASP A 127 -3.41 25.88 -3.34
CA ASP A 127 -4.82 26.08 -3.68
C ASP A 127 -5.77 25.18 -2.87
N LYS A 128 -7.05 25.55 -2.83
CA LYS A 128 -8.07 24.83 -2.05
C LYS A 128 -8.25 23.39 -2.51
N TYR A 129 -8.13 23.11 -3.81
CA TYR A 129 -8.32 21.77 -4.33
C TYR A 129 -7.23 20.83 -3.79
N LYS A 130 -5.96 21.26 -3.84
CA LYS A 130 -4.84 20.48 -3.30
C LYS A 130 -4.92 20.29 -1.79
N VAL A 131 -5.39 21.30 -1.04
CA VAL A 131 -5.66 21.15 0.40
C VAL A 131 -6.78 20.14 0.64
N ALA A 132 -7.89 20.22 -0.12
CA ALA A 132 -8.98 19.26 -0.01
C ALA A 132 -8.50 17.84 -0.31
N LYS A 133 -7.73 17.65 -1.38
CA LYS A 133 -7.14 16.35 -1.74
C LYS A 133 -6.26 15.82 -0.61
N TYR A 134 -5.35 16.63 -0.07
CA TYR A 134 -4.51 16.24 1.07
C TYR A 134 -5.33 15.79 2.29
N LEU A 135 -6.36 16.56 2.66
CA LEU A 135 -7.23 16.24 3.78
C LEU A 135 -8.05 14.97 3.54
N VAL A 136 -8.59 14.78 2.33
CA VAL A 136 -9.32 13.56 1.94
C VAL A 136 -8.39 12.35 1.96
N THR A 137 -7.16 12.45 1.46
CA THR A 137 -6.18 11.35 1.55
C THR A 137 -5.93 10.94 3.00
N LYS A 138 -5.72 11.89 3.92
CA LYS A 138 -5.55 11.58 5.35
C LYS A 138 -6.83 11.00 5.97
N LEU A 139 -7.99 11.47 5.52
CA LEU A 139 -9.27 10.98 5.99
C LEU A 139 -9.55 9.55 5.54
N ASP A 140 -9.26 9.22 4.28
CA ASP A 140 -9.34 7.87 3.74
C ASP A 140 -8.43 6.91 4.51
N GLN A 141 -7.16 7.29 4.73
CA GLN A 141 -6.22 6.51 5.55
C GLN A 141 -6.80 6.20 6.93
N ALA A 142 -7.35 7.21 7.63
CA ALA A 142 -7.97 7.02 8.93
C ALA A 142 -9.24 6.15 8.89
N LEU A 143 -10.07 6.32 7.86
CA LEU A 143 -11.29 5.53 7.66
C LEU A 143 -10.96 4.07 7.37
N PHE A 144 -9.93 3.78 6.58
CA PHE A 144 -9.51 2.42 6.25
C PHE A 144 -8.99 1.68 7.49
N VAL A 145 -8.11 2.32 8.28
CA VAL A 145 -7.64 1.76 9.55
C VAL A 145 -8.83 1.51 10.50
N LEU A 146 -9.78 2.44 10.56
CA LEU A 146 -10.94 2.25 11.43
C LEU A 146 -11.85 1.10 10.94
N ILE A 147 -12.02 0.95 9.63
CA ILE A 147 -12.73 -0.20 9.03
C ILE A 147 -12.01 -1.50 9.38
N GLU A 148 -10.68 -1.53 9.28
CA GLU A 148 -9.86 -2.69 9.65
C GLU A 148 -10.11 -3.09 11.10
N ILE A 149 -10.03 -2.16 12.06
CA ILE A 149 -10.34 -2.41 13.47
C ILE A 149 -11.75 -3.01 13.65
N TRP A 150 -12.75 -2.53 12.92
CA TRP A 150 -14.10 -3.11 12.97
C TRP A 150 -14.18 -4.50 12.34
N MET A 151 -13.33 -4.82 11.39
CA MET A 151 -13.26 -6.12 10.73
C MET A 151 -12.37 -7.14 11.46
N THR A 152 -11.51 -6.68 12.38
CA THR A 152 -10.59 -7.53 13.15
C THR A 152 -10.90 -7.50 14.65
N ASP A 153 -10.58 -6.42 15.34
CA ASP A 153 -10.59 -6.31 16.80
C ASP A 153 -12.01 -6.26 17.37
N LEU A 154 -12.88 -5.49 16.70
CA LEU A 154 -14.27 -5.25 17.11
C LEU A 154 -15.28 -6.06 16.29
N CYS A 155 -14.82 -7.08 15.54
CA CYS A 155 -15.67 -7.86 14.64
C CYS A 155 -16.80 -8.63 15.33
N MET A 156 -16.69 -8.83 16.65
CA MET A 156 -17.70 -9.52 17.47
C MET A 156 -18.78 -8.58 18.01
N GLU A 157 -18.64 -7.27 17.83
CA GLU A 157 -19.62 -6.28 18.25
C GLU A 157 -20.84 -6.27 17.29
N PRO A 158 -22.07 -6.14 17.79
CA PRO A 158 -23.27 -6.23 16.97
C PRO A 158 -23.38 -5.11 15.91
N GLU A 159 -22.72 -3.98 16.11
CA GLU A 159 -22.67 -2.86 15.17
C GLU A 159 -21.57 -2.94 14.12
N ALA A 160 -20.64 -3.91 14.20
CA ALA A 160 -19.42 -3.94 13.40
C ALA A 160 -19.70 -3.80 11.89
N GLU A 161 -20.59 -4.62 11.34
CA GLU A 161 -20.98 -4.56 9.93
C GLU A 161 -21.57 -3.19 9.56
N SER A 162 -22.47 -2.66 10.39
CA SER A 162 -23.12 -1.36 10.13
C SER A 162 -22.11 -0.21 10.17
N LYS A 163 -21.08 -0.33 11.01
CA LYS A 163 -19.99 0.65 11.09
C LYS A 163 -19.08 0.60 9.89
N CYS A 164 -18.70 -0.58 9.41
CA CYS A 164 -17.97 -0.71 8.14
C CYS A 164 -18.74 -0.06 6.98
N GLU A 165 -20.06 -0.28 6.87
CA GLU A 165 -20.89 0.34 5.83
C GLU A 165 -20.98 1.87 5.94
N GLU A 166 -21.12 2.40 7.17
CA GLU A 166 -21.11 3.85 7.43
C GLU A 166 -19.80 4.48 6.96
N LEU A 167 -18.68 3.89 7.37
CA LEU A 167 -17.33 4.40 7.12
C LEU A 167 -16.96 4.32 5.63
N ILE A 168 -17.24 3.21 4.96
CA ILE A 168 -16.93 3.07 3.53
C ILE A 168 -17.81 3.98 2.66
N THR A 169 -19.08 4.18 3.05
CA THR A 169 -19.96 5.14 2.37
C THR A 169 -19.41 6.56 2.52
N LYS A 170 -18.87 6.90 3.69
CA LYS A 170 -18.22 8.19 3.94
C LYS A 170 -16.97 8.37 3.07
N ALA A 171 -16.10 7.36 2.96
CA ALA A 171 -14.91 7.40 2.10
C ALA A 171 -15.28 7.60 0.61
N ILE A 172 -16.22 6.79 0.09
CA ILE A 172 -16.72 6.91 -1.31
C ILE A 172 -17.22 8.33 -1.60
N ARG A 173 -17.98 8.92 -0.66
CA ARG A 173 -18.51 10.28 -0.84
C ARG A 173 -17.39 11.31 -1.00
N PHE A 174 -16.36 11.27 -0.16
CA PHE A 174 -15.25 12.23 -0.25
C PHE A 174 -14.41 12.00 -1.51
N ASP A 175 -14.15 10.75 -1.88
CA ASP A 175 -13.48 10.42 -3.13
C ASP A 175 -14.26 10.96 -4.35
N ASP A 176 -15.58 10.78 -4.38
CA ASP A 176 -16.45 11.32 -5.43
C ASP A 176 -16.43 12.86 -5.49
N GLU A 177 -16.33 13.56 -4.35
CA GLU A 177 -16.19 15.02 -4.31
C GLU A 177 -14.87 15.49 -4.92
N ILE A 178 -13.75 14.81 -4.66
CA ILE A 178 -12.46 15.08 -5.31
C ILE A 178 -12.55 14.79 -6.82
N ALA A 179 -13.10 13.64 -7.17
CA ALA A 179 -13.20 13.17 -8.55
C ALA A 179 -14.10 14.02 -9.45
N GLN A 180 -15.06 14.77 -8.88
CA GLN A 180 -15.89 15.71 -9.65
C GLN A 180 -15.06 16.80 -10.33
N SER A 181 -13.96 17.23 -9.69
CA SER A 181 -13.07 18.25 -10.25
C SER A 181 -11.97 17.64 -11.10
N ARG A 182 -11.41 16.51 -10.66
CA ARG A 182 -10.33 15.78 -11.36
C ARG A 182 -10.53 14.28 -11.22
N PRO A 183 -11.16 13.63 -12.21
CA PRO A 183 -11.47 12.20 -12.15
C PRO A 183 -10.25 11.29 -11.98
N GLU A 184 -9.08 11.74 -12.43
CA GLU A 184 -7.79 11.06 -12.32
C GLU A 184 -7.24 11.00 -10.88
N ASP A 185 -7.74 11.85 -9.98
CA ASP A 185 -7.29 11.92 -8.59
C ASP A 185 -8.05 10.98 -7.65
N ARG A 186 -8.92 10.10 -8.19
CA ARG A 186 -9.61 9.08 -7.39
C ARG A 186 -8.63 8.17 -6.65
N ASN A 187 -9.02 7.79 -5.45
CA ASN A 187 -8.32 6.83 -4.63
C ASN A 187 -8.81 5.39 -4.92
N PRO A 188 -8.00 4.55 -5.61
CA PRO A 188 -8.37 3.17 -5.92
C PRO A 188 -8.54 2.29 -4.67
N GLU A 189 -7.92 2.64 -3.54
CA GLU A 189 -8.01 1.87 -2.30
C GLU A 189 -9.38 1.93 -1.63
N VAL A 190 -10.18 2.96 -1.92
CA VAL A 190 -11.59 3.02 -1.48
C VAL A 190 -12.35 1.81 -2.01
N TRP A 191 -12.13 1.44 -3.27
CA TRP A 191 -12.78 0.28 -3.88
C TRP A 191 -12.17 -1.05 -3.42
N SER A 192 -10.88 -1.08 -3.09
CA SER A 192 -10.23 -2.25 -2.49
C SER A 192 -10.79 -2.53 -1.09
N THR A 193 -10.99 -1.48 -0.29
CA THR A 193 -11.61 -1.56 1.04
C THR A 193 -13.07 -1.99 0.94
N LEU A 194 -13.82 -1.45 -0.03
CA LEU A 194 -15.18 -1.93 -0.31
C LEU A 194 -15.20 -3.41 -0.67
N ALA A 195 -14.26 -3.88 -1.51
CA ALA A 195 -14.16 -5.30 -1.83
C ALA A 195 -13.93 -6.16 -0.57
N ASN A 196 -13.02 -5.76 0.31
CA ASN A 196 -12.77 -6.43 1.58
C ASN A 196 -14.05 -6.56 2.44
N ILE A 197 -14.81 -5.47 2.60
CA ILE A 197 -16.09 -5.49 3.33
C ILE A 197 -17.07 -6.47 2.67
N ARG A 198 -17.19 -6.44 1.33
CA ARG A 198 -18.12 -7.33 0.60
C ARG A 198 -17.69 -8.80 0.69
N ILE A 199 -16.39 -9.09 0.74
CA ILE A 199 -15.87 -10.44 1.01
C ILE A 199 -16.34 -10.91 2.39
N SER A 200 -16.13 -10.12 3.45
CA SER A 200 -16.53 -10.45 4.82
C SER A 200 -18.05 -10.63 4.97
N GLN A 201 -18.84 -9.86 4.23
CA GLN A 201 -20.31 -9.99 4.16
C GLN A 201 -20.80 -11.22 3.36
N GLN A 202 -19.90 -12.03 2.80
CA GLN A 202 -20.24 -13.13 1.90
C GLN A 202 -21.04 -12.67 0.67
N ARG A 203 -20.67 -11.51 0.10
CA ARG A 203 -21.26 -10.92 -1.11
C ARG A 203 -20.25 -10.93 -2.26
N PRO A 204 -19.89 -12.12 -2.79
CA PRO A 204 -18.78 -12.25 -3.74
C PRO A 204 -19.01 -11.53 -5.08
N ASP A 205 -20.25 -11.42 -5.55
CA ASP A 205 -20.55 -10.68 -6.79
C ASP A 205 -20.30 -9.18 -6.66
N ASP A 206 -20.64 -8.60 -5.51
CA ASP A 206 -20.39 -7.18 -5.23
C ASP A 206 -18.90 -6.94 -4.99
N ALA A 207 -18.22 -7.87 -4.32
CA ALA A 207 -16.78 -7.84 -4.14
C ALA A 207 -16.02 -7.89 -5.48
N ARG A 208 -16.44 -8.77 -6.41
CA ARG A 208 -15.83 -8.86 -7.75
C ARG A 208 -15.98 -7.56 -8.54
N GLN A 209 -17.14 -6.90 -8.45
CA GLN A 209 -17.36 -5.60 -9.06
C GLN A 209 -16.44 -4.53 -8.45
N ALA A 210 -16.30 -4.52 -7.12
CA ALA A 210 -15.42 -3.60 -6.43
C ALA A 210 -13.94 -3.83 -6.78
N VAL A 211 -13.47 -5.08 -6.83
CA VAL A 211 -12.10 -5.44 -7.26
C VAL A 211 -11.84 -4.98 -8.70
N SER A 212 -12.78 -5.25 -9.62
CA SER A 212 -12.65 -4.82 -11.01
C SER A 212 -12.57 -3.30 -11.13
N LYS A 213 -13.34 -2.58 -10.30
CA LYS A 213 -13.30 -1.12 -10.27
C LYS A 213 -12.00 -0.58 -9.67
N ALA A 214 -11.53 -1.18 -8.59
CA ALA A 214 -10.24 -0.84 -7.97
C ALA A 214 -9.11 -1.01 -8.99
N TRP A 215 -9.08 -2.14 -9.71
CA TRP A 215 -8.06 -2.39 -10.73
C TRP A 215 -8.09 -1.36 -11.86
N GLU A 216 -9.27 -1.02 -12.37
CA GLU A 216 -9.40 0.03 -13.40
C GLU A 216 -8.74 1.34 -12.95
N LEU A 217 -8.99 1.75 -11.71
CA LEU A 217 -8.44 2.99 -11.13
C LEU A 217 -6.94 2.89 -10.85
N PHE A 218 -6.45 1.77 -10.32
CA PHE A 218 -5.02 1.55 -10.14
C PHE A 218 -4.27 1.59 -11.47
N ASN A 219 -4.80 0.95 -12.51
CA ASN A 219 -4.16 0.93 -13.81
C ASN A 219 -4.12 2.34 -14.44
N GLN A 220 -5.18 3.13 -14.29
CA GLN A 220 -5.20 4.55 -14.69
C GLN A 220 -4.15 5.36 -13.94
N LYS A 221 -4.09 5.21 -12.61
CA LYS A 221 -3.12 5.86 -11.73
C LYS A 221 -1.68 5.51 -12.14
N LYS A 222 -1.39 4.22 -12.31
CA LYS A 222 -0.09 3.70 -12.75
C LYS A 222 0.35 4.36 -14.07
N SER A 223 -0.51 4.32 -15.10
CA SER A 223 -0.20 4.95 -16.39
C SER A 223 0.00 6.47 -16.30
N GLN A 224 -0.72 7.15 -15.42
CA GLN A 224 -0.51 8.58 -15.18
C GLN A 224 0.88 8.84 -14.59
N LEU A 225 1.29 8.08 -13.58
CA LEU A 225 2.61 8.24 -12.94
C LEU A 225 3.77 7.94 -13.90
N GLU A 226 3.63 6.90 -14.73
CA GLU A 226 4.57 6.58 -15.81
C GLU A 226 4.68 7.73 -16.82
N SER A 227 3.54 8.36 -17.17
CA SER A 227 3.52 9.49 -18.10
C SER A 227 4.20 10.74 -17.54
N ILE A 228 4.03 11.03 -16.25
CA ILE A 228 4.70 12.14 -15.56
C ILE A 228 6.21 11.92 -15.55
N SER A 229 6.65 10.68 -15.28
CA SER A 229 8.07 10.32 -15.20
C SER A 229 8.76 10.31 -16.56
N SER A 230 8.01 10.10 -17.65
CA SER A 230 8.54 10.03 -19.02
C SER A 230 8.47 11.35 -19.79
N ASP A 231 7.76 12.36 -19.28
CA ASP A 231 7.61 13.66 -19.94
C ASP A 231 8.85 14.54 -19.70
N PRO A 232 9.63 14.87 -20.76
CA PRO A 232 10.85 15.67 -20.62
C PRO A 232 10.60 17.12 -20.18
N ASP A 233 9.36 17.61 -20.25
CA ASP A 233 8.98 18.96 -19.81
C ASP A 233 8.58 19.00 -18.32
N THR A 234 8.46 17.83 -17.66
CA THR A 234 8.15 17.74 -16.23
C THR A 234 9.39 18.06 -15.39
N ASN A 235 9.22 18.86 -14.33
CA ASN A 235 10.33 19.21 -13.44
C ASN A 235 10.71 18.04 -12.49
N ASP A 236 11.98 17.99 -12.09
CA ASP A 236 12.54 16.93 -11.24
C ASP A 236 11.75 16.67 -9.95
N LYS A 237 11.18 17.71 -9.34
CA LYS A 237 10.40 17.56 -8.10
C LYS A 237 9.13 16.74 -8.36
N ALA A 238 8.40 17.03 -9.43
CA ALA A 238 7.20 16.29 -9.80
C ALA A 238 7.51 14.85 -10.24
N VAL A 239 8.65 14.63 -10.92
CA VAL A 239 9.12 13.27 -11.26
C VAL A 239 9.43 12.46 -10.00
N ASN A 240 10.12 13.05 -9.03
CA ASN A 240 10.43 12.38 -7.76
C ASN A 240 9.15 12.05 -6.97
N GLU A 241 8.21 12.99 -6.86
CA GLU A 241 6.91 12.76 -6.21
C GLU A 241 6.14 11.62 -6.90
N ALA A 242 6.10 11.61 -8.24
CA ALA A 242 5.44 10.54 -9.00
C ALA A 242 6.14 9.19 -8.85
N THR A 243 7.47 9.17 -8.74
CA THR A 243 8.26 7.94 -8.54
C THR A 243 7.96 7.32 -7.18
N ILE A 244 7.87 8.15 -6.13
CA ILE A 244 7.50 7.69 -4.78
C ILE A 244 6.09 7.12 -4.80
N GLU A 245 5.12 7.86 -5.34
CA GLU A 245 3.72 7.41 -5.43
C GLU A 245 3.59 6.13 -6.28
N TYR A 246 4.44 5.94 -7.30
CA TYR A 246 4.47 4.74 -8.13
C TYR A 246 4.94 3.51 -7.34
N ILE A 247 5.97 3.66 -6.50
CA ILE A 247 6.44 2.60 -5.60
C ILE A 247 5.40 2.29 -4.52
N GLU A 248 4.70 3.31 -4.00
CA GLU A 248 3.64 3.14 -3.00
C GLU A 248 2.44 2.33 -3.52
N LEU A 249 2.28 2.16 -4.85
CA LEU A 249 1.25 1.28 -5.41
C LEU A 249 1.48 -0.21 -5.14
N ILE A 250 2.70 -0.64 -4.79
CA ILE A 250 3.05 -2.06 -4.65
C ILE A 250 2.16 -2.76 -3.62
N GLN A 251 2.07 -2.24 -2.39
CA GLN A 251 1.33 -2.90 -1.31
C GLN A 251 -0.19 -2.95 -1.54
N PRO A 252 -0.83 -1.86 -2.01
CA PRO A 252 -2.23 -1.91 -2.41
C PRO A 252 -2.51 -2.90 -3.56
N LEU A 253 -1.60 -3.02 -4.54
CA LEU A 253 -1.73 -3.99 -5.63
C LEU A 253 -1.54 -5.44 -5.17
N ILE A 254 -0.61 -5.71 -4.24
CA ILE A 254 -0.48 -7.02 -3.58
C ILE A 254 -1.81 -7.40 -2.91
N THR A 255 -2.39 -6.47 -2.16
CA THR A 255 -3.67 -6.65 -1.46
C THR A 255 -4.81 -6.95 -2.46
N LEU A 256 -4.91 -6.17 -3.54
CA LEU A 256 -5.92 -6.38 -4.57
C LEU A 256 -5.74 -7.72 -5.32
N THR A 257 -4.49 -8.15 -5.52
CA THR A 257 -4.18 -9.47 -6.09
C THR A 257 -4.71 -10.59 -5.21
N ARG A 258 -4.53 -10.49 -3.88
CA ARG A 258 -5.05 -11.46 -2.92
C ARG A 258 -6.58 -11.55 -2.95
N TYR A 259 -7.28 -10.41 -2.95
CA TYR A 259 -8.75 -10.38 -3.12
C TYR A 259 -9.20 -10.97 -4.46
N SER A 260 -8.45 -10.69 -5.53
CA SER A 260 -8.73 -11.26 -6.86
C SER A 260 -8.64 -12.78 -6.85
N ILE A 261 -7.63 -13.35 -6.20
CA ILE A 261 -7.47 -14.80 -6.03
C ILE A 261 -8.63 -15.38 -5.21
N GLU A 262 -8.91 -14.80 -4.04
CA GLU A 262 -9.99 -15.26 -3.14
C GLU A 262 -11.35 -15.30 -3.85
N LEU A 263 -11.62 -14.33 -4.74
CA LEU A 263 -12.87 -14.23 -5.50
C LEU A 263 -12.88 -15.04 -6.81
N GLY A 264 -11.80 -15.75 -7.13
CA GLY A 264 -11.65 -16.55 -8.36
C GLY A 264 -11.43 -15.75 -9.63
N LEU A 265 -11.03 -14.49 -9.53
CA LEU A 265 -10.63 -13.64 -10.65
C LEU A 265 -9.16 -13.92 -11.03
N LEU A 266 -8.82 -15.17 -11.35
CA LEU A 266 -7.43 -15.63 -11.47
C LEU A 266 -6.65 -14.92 -12.59
N GLU A 267 -7.27 -14.71 -13.75
CA GLU A 267 -6.65 -13.97 -14.87
C GLU A 267 -6.38 -12.50 -14.51
N LEU A 268 -7.29 -11.89 -13.75
CA LEU A 268 -7.12 -10.54 -13.24
C LEU A 268 -5.97 -10.50 -12.21
N ALA A 269 -5.92 -11.47 -11.29
CA ALA A 269 -4.84 -11.58 -10.31
C ALA A 269 -3.47 -11.67 -10.99
N ILE A 270 -3.35 -12.48 -12.05
CA ILE A 270 -2.12 -12.57 -12.86
C ILE A 270 -1.75 -11.20 -13.45
N SER A 271 -2.73 -10.47 -14.00
CA SER A 271 -2.50 -9.15 -14.61
C SER A 271 -2.04 -8.10 -13.58
N ILE A 272 -2.64 -8.11 -12.39
CA ILE A 272 -2.27 -7.23 -11.28
C ILE A 272 -0.86 -7.58 -10.79
N ALA A 273 -0.58 -8.87 -10.58
CA ALA A 273 0.73 -9.35 -10.13
C ALA A 273 1.86 -8.97 -11.10
N SER A 274 1.64 -9.12 -12.40
CA SER A 274 2.58 -8.67 -13.44
C SER A 274 2.79 -7.15 -13.38
N SER A 275 1.75 -6.37 -13.09
CA SER A 275 1.88 -4.91 -12.97
C SER A 275 2.70 -4.47 -11.75
N ILE A 276 2.79 -5.30 -10.71
CA ILE A 276 3.69 -5.07 -9.56
C ILE A 276 5.15 -5.28 -9.99
N GLN A 277 5.41 -6.27 -10.84
CA GLN A 277 6.76 -6.54 -11.36
C GLN A 277 7.27 -5.40 -12.25
N ASP A 278 6.38 -4.73 -13.00
CA ASP A 278 6.73 -3.52 -13.74
C ASP A 278 7.17 -2.36 -12.83
N ILE A 279 6.70 -2.34 -11.59
CA ILE A 279 7.08 -1.34 -10.58
C ILE A 279 8.39 -1.75 -9.90
N ASN A 280 8.49 -3.02 -9.50
CA ASN A 280 9.65 -3.57 -8.82
C ASN A 280 9.91 -5.03 -9.25
N GLU A 281 10.91 -5.22 -10.11
CA GLU A 281 11.33 -6.53 -10.62
C GLU A 281 11.94 -7.45 -9.55
N GLN A 282 12.20 -6.94 -8.34
CA GLN A 282 12.73 -7.69 -7.20
C GLN A 282 11.65 -8.04 -6.17
N ASN A 283 10.37 -7.79 -6.46
CA ASN A 283 9.28 -8.08 -5.54
C ASN A 283 8.91 -9.59 -5.54
N VAL A 284 9.27 -10.30 -4.47
CA VAL A 284 9.01 -11.74 -4.33
C VAL A 284 7.52 -12.08 -4.31
N ASP A 285 6.70 -11.31 -3.58
CA ASP A 285 5.25 -11.50 -3.49
C ASP A 285 4.58 -11.55 -4.87
N SER A 286 4.94 -10.65 -5.77
CA SER A 286 4.34 -10.58 -7.10
C SER A 286 4.56 -11.85 -7.91
N PHE A 287 5.75 -12.43 -7.89
CA PHE A 287 6.06 -13.67 -8.59
C PHE A 287 5.40 -14.88 -7.93
N TYR A 288 5.33 -14.88 -6.59
CA TYR A 288 4.57 -15.89 -5.85
C TYR A 288 3.08 -15.84 -6.21
N LEU A 289 2.46 -14.66 -6.17
CA LEU A 289 1.03 -14.50 -6.42
C LEU A 289 0.66 -14.82 -7.88
N GLU A 290 1.47 -14.39 -8.84
CA GLU A 290 1.30 -14.76 -10.25
C GLU A 290 1.39 -16.28 -10.44
N GLY A 291 2.45 -16.90 -9.88
CA GLY A 291 2.65 -18.34 -9.95
C GLY A 291 1.54 -19.14 -9.28
N PHE A 292 1.08 -18.67 -8.13
CA PHE A 292 -0.03 -19.27 -7.40
C PHE A 292 -1.35 -19.16 -8.18
N ALA A 293 -1.67 -18.00 -8.73
CA ALA A 293 -2.86 -17.80 -9.55
C ALA A 293 -2.86 -18.69 -10.81
N HIS A 294 -1.72 -18.81 -11.50
CA HIS A 294 -1.59 -19.77 -12.61
C HIS A 294 -1.77 -21.22 -12.14
N SER A 295 -1.20 -21.60 -11.00
CA SER A 295 -1.37 -22.96 -10.48
C SER A 295 -2.85 -23.29 -10.19
N LEU A 296 -3.60 -22.34 -9.64
CA LEU A 296 -5.04 -22.47 -9.41
C LEU A 296 -5.82 -22.54 -10.71
N LEU A 297 -5.46 -21.73 -11.71
CA LEU A 297 -6.10 -21.75 -13.03
C LEU A 297 -5.89 -23.11 -13.72
N ALA A 298 -4.68 -23.69 -13.61
CA ALA A 298 -4.40 -25.03 -14.10
C ALA A 298 -5.24 -26.09 -13.36
N LYS A 299 -5.40 -26.00 -12.04
CA LYS A 299 -6.26 -26.91 -11.26
C LYS A 299 -7.73 -26.76 -11.68
N GLN A 300 -8.23 -25.54 -11.83
CA GLN A 300 -9.60 -25.26 -12.30
C GLN A 300 -9.86 -25.92 -13.67
N GLN A 301 -8.94 -25.77 -14.62
CA GLN A 301 -9.05 -26.39 -15.94
C GLN A 301 -8.98 -27.92 -15.89
N GLN A 302 -8.09 -28.48 -15.07
CA GLN A 302 -7.88 -29.92 -14.98
C GLN A 302 -9.07 -30.64 -14.32
N PHE A 303 -9.59 -30.07 -13.22
CA PHE A 303 -10.59 -30.69 -12.36
C PHE A 303 -12.02 -30.14 -12.56
N SER A 304 -12.17 -29.05 -13.31
CA SER A 304 -13.47 -28.38 -13.54
C SER A 304 -14.16 -27.96 -12.23
N ILE A 305 -13.38 -27.43 -11.29
CA ILE A 305 -13.85 -26.89 -10.00
C ILE A 305 -13.80 -25.36 -10.07
N GLU A 306 -14.95 -24.71 -9.88
CA GLU A 306 -15.05 -23.25 -9.87
C GLU A 306 -14.82 -22.63 -8.49
N ASP A 307 -15.05 -23.40 -7.42
CA ASP A 307 -14.85 -22.96 -6.05
C ASP A 307 -13.34 -22.91 -5.73
N ILE A 308 -12.82 -21.70 -5.53
CA ILE A 308 -11.41 -21.48 -5.22
C ILE A 308 -11.02 -22.06 -3.86
N GLY A 309 -11.89 -22.00 -2.85
CA GLY A 309 -11.63 -22.58 -1.54
C GLY A 309 -11.36 -24.08 -1.66
N GLN A 310 -12.17 -24.78 -2.45
CA GLN A 310 -11.94 -26.21 -2.74
C GLN A 310 -10.61 -26.47 -3.46
N LEU A 311 -10.16 -25.58 -4.35
CA LEU A 311 -8.88 -25.71 -5.06
C LEU A 311 -7.66 -25.49 -4.15
N ILE A 312 -7.79 -24.60 -3.16
CA ILE A 312 -6.73 -24.26 -2.21
C ILE A 312 -6.63 -25.32 -1.11
N GLU A 313 -7.75 -25.71 -0.51
CA GLU A 313 -7.77 -26.60 0.67
C GLU A 313 -7.52 -28.07 0.33
N ASN A 314 -7.79 -28.49 -0.91
CA ASN A 314 -7.68 -29.90 -1.28
C ASN A 314 -6.27 -30.26 -1.79
N GLU A 315 -5.45 -30.78 -0.87
CA GLU A 315 -4.10 -31.27 -1.15
C GLU A 315 -4.05 -32.46 -2.11
N GLU A 316 -5.16 -33.20 -2.32
CA GLU A 316 -5.21 -34.33 -3.26
C GLU A 316 -5.30 -33.90 -4.74
N LEU A 317 -5.52 -32.60 -5.02
CA LEU A 317 -5.61 -32.05 -6.37
C LEU A 317 -4.22 -31.84 -6.99
N GLU A 318 -3.55 -32.94 -7.33
CA GLU A 318 -2.24 -32.91 -7.98
C GLU A 318 -2.34 -32.57 -9.49
N LEU A 319 -1.52 -31.63 -9.94
CA LEU A 319 -1.44 -31.24 -11.35
C LEU A 319 -0.77 -32.34 -12.18
N ASN A 320 -1.42 -32.74 -13.28
CA ASN A 320 -0.82 -33.61 -14.27
C ASN A 320 0.05 -32.77 -15.20
N LEU A 321 1.37 -32.76 -14.94
CA LEU A 321 2.36 -32.02 -15.72
C LEU A 321 2.43 -32.37 -17.21
N LYS A 322 1.73 -33.43 -17.65
CA LYS A 322 1.67 -33.88 -19.05
C LYS A 322 0.33 -33.61 -19.72
N ASP A 323 -0.64 -33.01 -19.02
CA ASP A 323 -1.93 -32.68 -19.60
C ASP A 323 -1.78 -31.52 -20.61
N PRO A 324 -2.04 -31.74 -21.91
CA PRO A 324 -1.90 -30.69 -22.92
C PRO A 324 -2.82 -29.49 -22.69
N ARG A 325 -3.91 -29.66 -21.92
CA ARG A 325 -4.88 -28.59 -21.65
C ARG A 325 -4.33 -27.53 -20.71
N THR A 326 -3.49 -27.94 -19.75
CA THR A 326 -2.94 -27.09 -18.69
C THR A 326 -1.45 -26.83 -18.86
N GLN A 327 -0.81 -27.44 -19.87
CA GLN A 327 0.64 -27.38 -20.08
C GLN A 327 1.19 -25.94 -20.10
N GLN A 328 0.53 -25.01 -20.81
CA GLN A 328 0.96 -23.63 -20.86
C GLN A 328 0.82 -22.95 -19.49
N THR A 329 -0.35 -23.08 -18.86
CA THR A 329 -0.62 -22.47 -17.55
C THR A 329 0.31 -22.99 -16.45
N ILE A 330 0.64 -24.29 -16.47
CA ILE A 330 1.64 -24.88 -15.57
C ILE A 330 3.04 -24.32 -15.87
N GLN A 331 3.38 -24.16 -17.15
CA GLN A 331 4.67 -23.58 -17.54
C GLN A 331 4.80 -22.13 -17.08
N ASP A 332 3.74 -21.32 -17.21
CA ASP A 332 3.72 -19.92 -16.75
C ASP A 332 3.86 -19.85 -15.22
N ALA A 333 3.12 -20.70 -14.48
CA ALA A 333 3.28 -20.83 -13.03
C ALA A 333 4.73 -21.15 -12.64
N ARG A 334 5.34 -22.10 -13.36
CA ARG A 334 6.71 -22.55 -13.12
C ARG A 334 7.73 -21.46 -13.42
N VAL A 335 7.50 -20.62 -14.43
CA VAL A 335 8.37 -19.46 -14.75
C VAL A 335 8.31 -18.45 -13.61
N ALA A 336 7.12 -18.01 -13.20
CA ALA A 336 6.95 -17.04 -12.11
C ALA A 336 7.59 -17.54 -10.80
N LEU A 337 7.28 -18.78 -10.39
CA LEU A 337 7.84 -19.37 -9.17
C LEU A 337 9.37 -19.58 -9.24
N SER A 338 9.92 -19.82 -10.43
CA SER A 338 11.39 -19.88 -10.61
C SER A 338 12.03 -18.50 -10.48
N SER A 339 11.37 -17.43 -10.92
CA SER A 339 11.81 -16.05 -10.69
C SER A 339 11.81 -15.71 -9.21
N ALA A 340 10.73 -16.03 -8.48
CA ALA A 340 10.67 -15.87 -7.03
C ALA A 340 11.81 -16.63 -6.33
N PHE A 341 11.99 -17.91 -6.67
CA PHE A 341 13.07 -18.74 -6.12
C PHE A 341 14.47 -18.18 -6.40
N LYS A 342 14.67 -17.58 -7.57
CA LYS A 342 15.94 -16.94 -7.95
C LYS A 342 16.21 -15.69 -7.12
N LEU A 343 15.21 -14.84 -6.88
CA LEU A 343 15.35 -13.67 -6.02
C LEU A 343 15.73 -14.05 -4.59
N LEU A 344 15.16 -15.15 -4.09
CA LEU A 344 15.51 -15.72 -2.78
C LEU A 344 16.94 -16.28 -2.68
N GLN A 345 17.73 -16.27 -3.77
CA GLN A 345 19.17 -16.57 -3.72
C GLN A 345 20.01 -15.34 -3.37
N VAL A 346 19.39 -14.16 -3.25
CA VAL A 346 20.04 -12.92 -2.79
C VAL A 346 19.82 -12.81 -1.30
N ASP A 347 20.90 -12.82 -0.51
CA ASP A 347 20.83 -12.86 0.97
C ASP A 347 19.95 -11.75 1.56
N SER A 348 20.06 -10.51 1.07
CA SER A 348 19.25 -9.39 1.57
C SER A 348 17.75 -9.57 1.29
N ILE A 349 17.39 -10.11 0.13
CA ILE A 349 15.98 -10.37 -0.20
C ILE A 349 15.45 -11.53 0.64
N ALA A 350 16.25 -12.58 0.83
CA ALA A 350 15.87 -13.73 1.63
C ALA A 350 15.67 -13.37 3.11
N GLU A 351 16.53 -12.50 3.67
CA GLU A 351 16.42 -12.01 5.05
C GLU A 351 15.17 -11.14 5.29
N GLU A 352 14.73 -10.39 4.26
CA GLU A 352 13.53 -9.56 4.32
C GLU A 352 12.22 -10.30 3.97
N THR A 353 12.32 -11.51 3.40
CA THR A 353 11.14 -12.30 3.01
C THR A 353 10.68 -13.21 4.14
N ASP A 354 9.36 -13.22 4.38
CA ASP A 354 8.73 -14.12 5.36
C ASP A 354 9.05 -15.62 5.10
N GLU A 355 9.42 -16.35 6.15
CA GLU A 355 9.83 -17.76 6.05
C GLU A 355 8.71 -18.66 5.53
N GLU A 356 7.45 -18.38 5.89
CA GLU A 356 6.29 -19.16 5.41
C GLU A 356 6.07 -18.95 3.91
N LEU A 357 6.27 -17.72 3.43
CA LEU A 357 6.24 -17.41 2.00
C LEU A 357 7.34 -18.16 1.24
N VAL A 358 8.56 -18.21 1.77
CA VAL A 358 9.67 -18.99 1.18
C VAL A 358 9.31 -20.47 1.09
N GLU A 359 8.71 -21.05 2.14
CA GLU A 359 8.27 -22.43 2.12
C GLU A 359 7.19 -22.67 1.05
N LYS A 360 6.17 -21.80 0.98
CA LYS A 360 5.09 -21.87 -0.01
C LYS A 360 5.60 -21.81 -1.44
N ILE A 361 6.55 -20.93 -1.73
CA ILE A 361 7.19 -20.83 -3.07
C ILE A 361 7.84 -22.17 -3.43
N ASN A 362 8.62 -22.75 -2.51
CA ASN A 362 9.28 -24.04 -2.74
C ASN A 362 8.29 -25.20 -2.93
N GLN A 363 7.22 -25.23 -2.14
CA GLN A 363 6.16 -26.24 -2.26
C GLN A 363 5.45 -26.13 -3.61
N LEU A 364 4.97 -24.95 -3.99
CA LEU A 364 4.29 -24.72 -5.27
C LEU A 364 5.21 -24.99 -6.45
N LEU A 365 6.48 -24.57 -6.38
CA LEU A 365 7.45 -24.79 -7.45
C LEU A 365 7.61 -26.28 -7.73
N ASN A 366 7.65 -27.12 -6.70
CA ASN A 366 7.69 -28.58 -6.86
C ASN A 366 6.41 -29.12 -7.51
N GLN A 367 5.23 -28.61 -7.13
CA GLN A 367 3.94 -29.04 -7.70
C GLN A 367 3.82 -28.74 -9.20
N VAL A 368 4.47 -27.68 -9.69
CA VAL A 368 4.43 -27.28 -11.11
C VAL A 368 5.62 -27.81 -11.94
N GLY A 369 6.44 -28.71 -11.37
CA GLY A 369 7.52 -29.39 -12.10
C GLY A 369 8.95 -28.93 -11.77
N GLY A 370 9.13 -28.18 -10.69
CA GLY A 370 10.42 -27.78 -10.13
C GLY A 370 11.04 -26.55 -10.81
N PHE A 371 12.24 -26.17 -10.38
CA PHE A 371 12.94 -24.98 -10.91
C PHE A 371 13.19 -25.06 -12.43
N LEU A 372 13.02 -23.93 -13.12
CA LEU A 372 13.46 -23.72 -14.50
C LEU A 372 14.79 -22.96 -14.49
N LEU A 373 15.86 -23.66 -14.89
CA LEU A 373 17.04 -22.97 -15.42
C LEU A 373 16.60 -22.31 -16.73
N LYS A 374 16.79 -20.99 -16.88
CA LYS A 374 16.65 -20.34 -18.19
C LYS A 374 17.38 -21.21 -19.22
N GLU A 375 16.72 -21.55 -20.32
CA GLU A 375 17.42 -22.16 -21.45
C GLU A 375 18.61 -21.25 -21.76
N LYS A 376 19.82 -21.82 -21.83
CA LYS A 376 20.98 -21.10 -22.37
C LYS A 376 20.51 -20.48 -23.67
N ASP A 377 20.68 -19.18 -23.82
CA ASP A 377 20.31 -18.49 -25.04
C ASP A 377 21.06 -19.14 -26.22
N THR A 378 20.36 -20.00 -26.96
CA THR A 378 20.93 -20.73 -28.11
C THR A 378 21.08 -19.82 -29.33
N THR A 379 20.75 -18.53 -29.22
CA THR A 379 21.00 -17.54 -30.26
C THR A 379 22.50 -17.32 -30.53
N GLY A 380 23.38 -17.85 -29.66
CA GLY A 380 24.82 -17.78 -29.87
C GLY A 380 25.39 -16.37 -29.72
N ILE A 381 24.63 -15.45 -29.11
CA ILE A 381 25.11 -14.14 -28.74
C ILE A 381 25.81 -14.28 -27.40
N ASP A 382 27.14 -14.16 -27.44
CA ASP A 382 27.97 -14.10 -26.25
C ASP A 382 27.80 -12.73 -25.59
N GLU A 383 26.86 -12.63 -24.65
CA GLU A 383 26.63 -11.42 -23.85
C GLU A 383 27.83 -11.03 -22.97
N THR A 384 28.89 -11.85 -22.89
CA THR A 384 30.11 -11.49 -22.16
C THR A 384 31.13 -10.73 -23.01
N ASN A 385 30.85 -10.48 -24.30
CA ASN A 385 31.81 -9.88 -25.23
C ASN A 385 31.55 -8.41 -25.61
N TRP A 386 30.50 -7.77 -25.08
CA TRP A 386 30.18 -6.36 -25.41
C TRP A 386 31.29 -5.37 -24.98
N GLU A 387 32.07 -5.68 -23.95
CA GLU A 387 33.20 -4.83 -23.52
C GLU A 387 34.39 -4.86 -24.49
N ASN A 388 34.49 -5.88 -25.35
CA ASN A 388 35.61 -6.02 -26.29
C ASN A 388 35.34 -5.42 -27.69
N GLU A 389 34.13 -4.92 -27.95
CA GLU A 389 33.75 -4.34 -29.26
C GLU A 389 33.78 -2.81 -29.31
N ILE A 390 34.31 -2.14 -28.28
CA ILE A 390 34.66 -0.71 -28.38
C ILE A 390 36.01 -0.62 -29.11
N GLU A 391 35.99 -0.64 -30.44
CA GLU A 391 37.11 -0.14 -31.23
C GLU A 391 37.21 1.39 -30.99
N GLU A 392 38.28 1.81 -30.31
CA GLU A 392 38.72 3.21 -30.29
C GLU A 392 39.13 3.64 -31.70
N ASP A 393 38.17 4.16 -32.47
CA ASP A 393 38.49 4.97 -33.65
C ASP A 393 39.04 6.33 -33.16
N ILE A 394 40.37 6.46 -33.23
CA ILE A 394 41.18 7.67 -33.03
C ILE A 394 41.03 8.64 -34.20
#